data_AF-A0A1M7QUI1-F1
#
_entry.id   AF-A0A1M7QUI1-F1
#
_cell.length_a   1.000
_cell.length_b   1.000
_cell.length_c   1.000
_cell.angle_alpha   90.00
_cell.angle_beta   90.00
_cell.angle_gamma   90.00
#
_symmetry.space_group_name_H-M   'P 1'
#
loop_
_entity.id
_entity.type
_entity.pdbx_description
1 polymer ?
#
loop_
_entity_poly.entity_id
_entity_poly.type
_entity_poly.pdbx_seq_one_letter_code
_entity_poly.pdbx_strand_id
1 'polypeptide(L)'
;MEAKDWITLIVLVITVISSYWLASKQTRKTKRAKWIEDFRSEIARFLTLSIRVEDNDVNTLISLSESTWVIVMLLDENSKIQLKLIEEVNIFGLFMAEKFNSSHIQEYKERVQLIKDLAKTVINRART
;
A
#
# COMPACT_ATOMS: atom_id res chain seq x y z
N MET A 1 -37.23 -1.66 42.05
CA MET A 1 -36.70 -2.14 40.77
C MET A 1 -37.04 -3.60 40.65
N GLU A 2 -37.81 -3.94 39.61
CA GLU A 2 -38.20 -5.32 39.36
C GLU A 2 -37.07 -6.07 38.66
N ALA A 3 -37.04 -7.40 38.74
CA ALA A 3 -36.03 -8.22 38.05
C ALA A 3 -35.99 -7.96 36.52
N LYS A 4 -37.12 -7.54 35.94
CA LYS A 4 -37.24 -7.15 34.53
C LYS A 4 -36.41 -5.91 34.17
N ASP A 5 -36.27 -4.95 35.08
CA ASP A 5 -35.47 -3.74 34.87
C ASP A 5 -33.98 -4.08 34.78
N TRP A 6 -33.51 -5.00 35.63
CA TRP A 6 -32.14 -5.49 35.61
C TRP A 6 -31.80 -6.30 34.35
N ILE A 7 -32.71 -7.17 33.92
CA ILE A 7 -32.55 -7.91 32.65
C ILE A 7 -32.48 -6.94 31.48
N THR A 8 -33.35 -5.93 31.44
CA THR A 8 -33.36 -4.92 30.39
C THR A 8 -32.05 -4.14 30.36
N LEU A 9 -31.53 -3.72 31.53
CA LEU A 9 -30.25 -3.03 31.65
C LEU A 9 -29.09 -3.90 31.15
N ILE A 10 -29.04 -5.17 31.53
CA ILE A 10 -28.00 -6.12 31.10
C ILE A 10 -28.04 -6.30 29.57
N VAL A 11 -29.22 -6.50 28.98
CA VAL A 11 -29.38 -6.63 27.53
C VAL A 11 -28.91 -5.36 26.81
N LEU A 12 -29.22 -4.19 27.36
CA LEU A 12 -28.82 -2.91 26.80
C LEU A 12 -27.29 -2.74 26.82
N VAL A 13 -26.63 -3.08 27.93
CA VAL A 13 -25.16 -3.06 28.06
C VAL A 13 -24.50 -4.03 27.07
N ILE A 14 -24.99 -5.26 26.95
CA ILE A 14 -24.46 -6.25 26.01
C ILE A 14 -24.61 -5.76 24.56
N THR A 15 -25.75 -5.15 24.24
CA THR A 15 -26.01 -4.60 22.90
C THR A 15 -25.04 -3.47 22.55
N VAL A 16 -24.77 -2.56 23.49
CA VAL A 16 -23.80 -1.46 23.28
C VAL A 16 -22.38 -2.01 23.06
N ILE A 17 -21.93 -2.95 23.90
CA ILE A 17 -20.58 -3.53 23.80
C ILE A 17 -20.40 -4.30 22.49
N SER A 18 -21.37 -5.14 22.13
CA SER A 18 -21.33 -5.94 20.90
C SER A 18 -21.39 -5.05 19.65
N SER A 19 -22.22 -4.01 19.65
CA SER A 19 -22.30 -3.05 18.55
C SER A 19 -20.99 -2.29 18.35
N TYR A 20 -20.37 -1.81 19.44
CA TYR A 20 -19.08 -1.14 19.38
C TYR A 20 -17.99 -2.07 18.83
N TRP A 21 -17.96 -3.33 19.29
CA TRP A 21 -17.00 -4.33 18.82
C TRP A 21 -17.19 -4.63 17.32
N LEU A 22 -18.42 -4.81 16.86
CA LEU A 22 -18.76 -5.02 15.46
C LEU A 22 -18.35 -3.82 14.59
N ALA A 23 -18.71 -2.60 15.01
CA ALA A 23 -18.36 -1.38 14.30
C ALA A 23 -16.84 -1.19 14.20
N SER A 24 -16.11 -1.45 15.29
CA SER A 24 -14.65 -1.40 15.31
C SER A 24 -14.03 -2.42 14.35
N LYS A 25 -14.51 -3.66 14.37
CA LYS A 25 -14.06 -4.73 13.48
C LYS A 25 -14.35 -4.40 12.01
N GLN A 26 -15.53 -3.87 11.71
CA GLN A 26 -15.92 -3.47 10.36
C GLN A 26 -15.08 -2.29 9.87
N THR A 27 -14.86 -1.28 10.70
CA THR A 27 -14.01 -0.13 10.36
C THR A 27 -12.59 -0.55 10.02
N ARG A 28 -12.00 -1.47 10.80
CA ARG A 28 -10.66 -2.02 10.51
C ARG A 28 -10.63 -2.77 9.18
N LYS A 29 -11.64 -3.60 8.89
CA LYS A 29 -11.76 -4.31 7.60
C LYS A 29 -11.87 -3.34 6.43
N THR A 30 -12.73 -2.32 6.54
CA THR A 30 -12.92 -1.31 5.48
C THR A 30 -11.65 -0.51 5.25
N LYS A 31 -10.98 -0.06 6.30
CA LYS A 31 -9.68 0.64 6.19
C LYS A 31 -8.64 -0.22 5.48
N ARG A 32 -8.52 -1.50 5.86
CA ARG A 32 -7.58 -2.43 5.20
C ARG A 32 -7.94 -2.65 3.74
N ALA A 33 -9.21 -2.84 3.42
CA ALA A 33 -9.66 -3.04 2.04
C ALA A 33 -9.37 -1.82 1.16
N LYS A 34 -9.71 -0.62 1.65
CA LYS A 34 -9.41 0.65 0.97
C LYS A 34 -7.91 0.83 0.78
N TRP A 35 -7.11 0.58 1.82
CA TRP A 35 -5.67 0.64 1.72
C TRP A 35 -5.10 -0.29 0.64
N ILE A 36 -5.55 -1.55 0.55
CA ILE A 36 -5.12 -2.49 -0.50
C ILE A 36 -5.50 -1.96 -1.89
N GLU A 37 -6.69 -1.38 -2.02
CA GLU A 37 -7.17 -0.82 -3.29
C GLU A 37 -6.32 0.37 -3.73
N ASP A 38 -6.11 1.35 -2.84
CA ASP A 38 -5.27 2.53 -3.09
C ASP A 38 -3.83 2.10 -3.46
N PHE A 39 -3.26 1.16 -2.70
CA PHE A 39 -1.93 0.62 -2.97
C PHE A 39 -1.84 -0.12 -4.32
N ARG A 40 -2.84 -0.93 -4.67
CA ARG A 40 -2.87 -1.64 -5.96
C ARG A 40 -2.99 -0.68 -7.14
N SER A 41 -3.77 0.37 -6.99
CA SER A 41 -3.91 1.41 -8.00
C SER A 41 -2.57 2.12 -8.22
N GLU A 42 -1.93 2.55 -7.13
CA GLU A 42 -0.69 3.32 -7.23
C GLU A 42 0.48 2.48 -7.74
N ILE A 43 0.65 1.23 -7.27
CA ILE A 43 1.72 0.36 -7.80
C ILE A 43 1.50 0.04 -9.28
N ALA A 44 0.25 -0.10 -9.74
CA ALA A 44 -0.03 -0.32 -11.16
C ALA A 44 0.32 0.92 -12.00
N ARG A 45 0.03 2.13 -11.48
CA ARG A 45 0.44 3.40 -12.08
C ARG A 45 1.96 3.49 -12.17
N PHE A 46 2.67 3.24 -11.07
CA PHE A 46 4.13 3.23 -11.02
C PHE A 46 4.74 2.27 -12.06
N LEU A 47 4.27 1.02 -12.12
CA LEU A 47 4.78 0.02 -13.07
C LEU A 47 4.46 0.39 -14.53
N THR A 48 3.35 1.08 -14.77
CA THR A 48 3.01 1.55 -16.12
C THR A 48 3.91 2.71 -16.53
N LEU A 49 4.17 3.65 -15.61
CA LEU A 49 5.05 4.79 -15.84
C LEU A 49 6.50 4.34 -16.04
N SER A 50 6.98 3.36 -15.26
CA SER A 50 8.35 2.85 -15.40
C SER A 50 8.59 2.26 -16.79
N ILE A 51 7.64 1.51 -17.34
CA ILE A 51 7.78 0.96 -18.70
C ILE A 51 7.83 2.06 -19.78
N ARG A 52 7.25 3.24 -19.51
CA ARG A 52 7.14 4.37 -20.45
C ARG A 52 8.26 5.39 -20.31
N VAL A 53 9.21 5.17 -19.40
CA VAL A 53 10.34 6.09 -19.22
C VAL A 53 11.15 6.15 -20.52
N GLU A 54 11.21 7.34 -21.11
CA GLU A 54 12.11 7.71 -22.18
C GLU A 54 13.09 8.78 -21.66
N ASP A 55 14.34 8.80 -22.16
CA ASP A 55 15.47 9.60 -21.66
C ASP A 55 15.19 11.12 -21.53
N ASN A 56 14.11 11.64 -22.15
CA ASN A 56 13.78 13.07 -22.18
C ASN A 56 12.33 13.42 -21.77
N ASP A 57 11.54 12.47 -21.26
CA ASP A 57 10.17 12.76 -20.82
C ASP A 57 10.12 13.17 -19.34
N VAL A 58 10.39 14.46 -19.10
CA VAL A 58 10.38 15.10 -17.78
C VAL A 58 9.03 14.91 -17.06
N ASN A 59 7.90 14.90 -17.80
CA ASN A 59 6.58 14.74 -17.18
C ASN A 59 6.38 13.32 -16.65
N THR A 60 6.87 12.31 -17.39
CA THR A 60 6.86 10.91 -16.92
C THR A 60 7.77 10.74 -15.70
N LEU A 61 8.95 11.38 -15.67
CA LEU A 61 9.84 11.35 -14.50
C LEU A 61 9.22 11.98 -13.25
N ILE A 62 8.57 13.14 -13.39
CA ILE A 62 7.84 13.78 -12.28
C ILE A 62 6.72 12.87 -11.78
N SER A 63 5.90 12.34 -12.70
CA SER A 63 4.79 11.45 -12.35
C SER A 63 5.26 10.18 -11.65
N LEU A 64 6.41 9.63 -12.06
CA LEU A 64 7.03 8.46 -11.46
C LEU A 64 7.54 8.77 -10.04
N SER A 65 8.13 9.96 -9.84
CA SER A 65 8.56 10.44 -8.53
C SER A 65 7.39 10.65 -7.56
N GLU A 66 6.30 11.26 -8.02
CA GLU A 66 5.06 11.38 -7.25
C GLU A 66 4.53 10.00 -6.85
N SER A 67 4.48 9.06 -7.80
CA SER A 67 3.98 7.71 -7.57
C SER A 67 4.84 6.95 -6.55
N THR A 68 6.17 7.07 -6.65
CA THR A 68 7.13 6.56 -5.64
C THR A 68 6.78 7.08 -4.25
N TRP A 69 6.59 8.39 -4.09
CA TRP A 69 6.29 8.98 -2.79
C TRP A 69 4.96 8.48 -2.22
N VAL A 70 3.92 8.38 -3.05
CA VAL A 70 2.62 7.84 -2.63
C VAL A 70 2.72 6.37 -2.22
N ILE A 71 3.48 5.55 -2.96
CA ILE A 71 3.74 4.15 -2.58
C ILE A 71 4.39 4.06 -1.21
N VAL A 72 5.43 4.88 -0.95
CA VAL A 72 6.13 4.89 0.33
C VAL A 72 5.19 5.27 1.47
N MET A 73 4.35 6.29 1.30
CA MET A 73 3.35 6.68 2.32
C MET A 73 2.30 5.62 2.60
N LEU A 74 1.98 4.77 1.61
CA LEU A 74 1.04 3.68 1.78
C LEU A 74 1.67 2.48 2.50
N LEU A 75 2.99 2.38 2.62
CA LEU A 75 3.65 1.23 3.22
C LEU A 75 3.96 1.45 4.70
N ASP A 76 3.83 0.39 5.49
CA ASP A 76 4.13 0.34 6.92
C ASP A 76 5.56 -0.15 7.15
N GLU A 77 6.37 0.72 7.76
CA GLU A 77 7.77 0.49 8.12
C GLU A 77 7.96 -0.66 9.13
N ASN A 78 6.91 -1.10 9.82
CA ASN A 78 7.02 -2.22 10.77
C ASN A 78 7.04 -3.59 10.08
N SER A 79 6.72 -3.64 8.78
CA SER A 79 6.67 -4.90 8.02
C SER A 79 7.93 -5.07 7.18
N LYS A 80 8.76 -6.08 7.49
CA LYS A 80 10.02 -6.37 6.77
C LYS A 80 9.88 -6.43 5.24
N ILE A 81 8.77 -6.97 4.74
CA ILE A 81 8.51 -7.07 3.29
C ILE A 81 8.16 -5.70 2.69
N GLN A 82 7.47 -4.85 3.45
CA GLN A 82 7.09 -3.50 3.01
C GLN A 82 8.28 -2.55 3.10
N LEU A 83 9.11 -2.66 4.14
CA LEU A 83 10.42 -2.00 4.22
C LEU A 83 11.29 -2.31 2.99
N LYS A 84 11.42 -3.59 2.64
CA LYS A 84 12.18 -3.99 1.46
C LYS A 84 11.61 -3.39 0.17
N LEU A 85 10.28 -3.27 0.07
CA LEU A 85 9.65 -2.61 -1.06
C LEU A 85 9.94 -1.09 -1.08
N ILE A 86 9.91 -0.42 0.08
CA ILE A 86 10.27 0.99 0.22
C ILE A 86 11.72 1.21 -0.25
N GLU A 87 12.65 0.37 0.21
CA GLU A 87 14.06 0.43 -0.18
C GLU A 87 14.22 0.32 -1.70
N GLU A 88 13.64 -0.69 -2.33
CA GLU A 88 13.77 -0.90 -3.78
C GLU A 88 13.13 0.22 -4.61
N VAL A 89 11.97 0.73 -4.19
CA VAL A 89 11.30 1.85 -4.87
C VAL A 89 12.12 3.14 -4.74
N ASN A 90 12.73 3.40 -3.59
CA ASN A 90 13.62 4.55 -3.39
C ASN A 90 14.91 4.44 -4.19
N ILE A 91 15.55 3.26 -4.19
CA ILE A 91 16.76 3.01 -4.99
C ILE A 91 16.46 3.19 -6.48
N PHE A 92 15.31 2.70 -6.93
CA PHE A 92 14.85 2.91 -8.30
C PHE A 92 14.66 4.40 -8.63
N GLY A 93 14.09 5.19 -7.72
CA GLY A 93 13.97 6.63 -7.88
C GLY A 93 15.32 7.34 -8.01
N LEU A 94 16.31 6.94 -7.21
CA LEU A 94 17.69 7.46 -7.29
C LEU A 94 18.36 7.08 -8.61
N PHE A 95 18.23 5.82 -9.02
CA PHE A 95 18.74 5.31 -10.29
C PHE A 95 18.18 6.10 -11.48
N MET A 96 16.90 6.47 -11.42
CA MET A 96 16.27 7.33 -12.42
C MET A 96 16.80 8.76 -12.42
N ALA A 97 17.15 9.30 -11.24
CA ALA A 97 17.65 10.67 -11.09
C ALA A 97 19.11 10.83 -11.56
N GLU A 98 19.94 9.79 -11.47
CA GLU A 98 21.36 9.81 -11.87
C GLU A 98 21.59 9.84 -13.40
N LYS A 99 20.54 10.13 -14.19
CA LYS A 99 20.43 10.00 -15.65
C LYS A 99 20.43 8.54 -16.07
N PHE A 100 19.23 8.01 -16.25
CA PHE A 100 18.99 6.79 -17.00
C PHE A 100 19.84 6.81 -18.29
N ASN A 101 20.65 5.78 -18.47
CA ASN A 101 21.43 5.56 -19.66
C ASN A 101 21.05 4.17 -20.20
N SER A 102 20.85 4.08 -21.52
CA SER A 102 20.57 2.84 -22.24
C SER A 102 21.47 1.65 -21.85
N SER A 103 22.70 1.88 -21.37
CA SER A 103 23.61 0.83 -20.87
C SER A 103 23.12 0.10 -19.62
N HIS A 104 22.20 0.69 -18.84
CA HIS A 104 21.66 0.09 -17.61
C HIS A 104 20.20 -0.39 -17.76
N ILE A 105 19.69 -0.51 -18.98
CA ILE A 105 18.29 -0.92 -19.23
C ILE A 105 17.96 -2.32 -18.70
N GLN A 106 18.95 -3.20 -18.60
CA GLN A 106 18.76 -4.54 -18.03
C GLN A 106 18.61 -4.49 -16.51
N GLU A 107 19.49 -3.75 -15.82
CA GLU A 107 19.38 -3.49 -14.38
C GLU A 107 18.05 -2.82 -14.04
N TYR A 108 17.61 -1.87 -14.88
CA TYR A 108 16.31 -1.23 -14.77
C TYR A 108 15.15 -2.23 -14.79
N LYS A 109 15.11 -3.12 -15.78
CA LYS A 109 14.07 -4.15 -15.91
C LYS A 109 14.07 -5.10 -14.72
N GLU A 110 15.25 -5.49 -14.24
CA GLU A 110 15.41 -6.36 -13.07
C GLU A 110 14.84 -5.71 -11.81
N ARG A 111 15.12 -4.43 -11.58
CA ARG A 111 14.57 -3.67 -10.44
C ARG A 111 13.05 -3.52 -10.52
N VAL A 112 12.51 -3.17 -11.70
CA VAL A 112 11.04 -3.10 -11.90
C VAL A 112 10.38 -4.45 -11.62
N GLN A 113 11.01 -5.55 -12.06
CA GLN A 113 10.51 -6.89 -11.82
C GLN A 113 10.56 -7.27 -10.33
N LEU A 114 11.63 -6.91 -9.61
CA LEU A 114 11.75 -7.10 -8.17
C LEU A 114 10.67 -6.32 -7.40
N ILE A 115 10.46 -5.04 -7.73
CA ILE A 115 9.41 -4.19 -7.15
C ILE A 115 8.03 -4.83 -7.35
N LYS A 116 7.75 -5.32 -8.55
CA LYS A 116 6.49 -6.01 -8.88
C LYS A 116 6.29 -7.26 -8.03
N ASP A 117 7.31 -8.07 -7.81
CA ASP A 117 7.19 -9.31 -7.04
C ASP A 117 7.06 -9.06 -5.53
N LEU A 118 7.75 -8.03 -5.01
CA LEU A 118 7.57 -7.55 -3.64
C LEU A 118 6.15 -7.01 -3.44
N ALA A 119 5.64 -6.17 -4.35
CA ALA A 119 4.29 -5.62 -4.28
C ALA A 119 3.22 -6.72 -4.30
N LYS A 120 3.36 -7.74 -5.15
CA LYS A 120 2.49 -8.93 -5.13
C LYS A 120 2.49 -9.62 -3.77
N THR A 121 3.66 -9.76 -3.16
CA THR A 121 3.80 -10.39 -1.84
C THR A 121 3.10 -9.58 -0.75
N VAL A 122 3.22 -8.25 -0.79
CA VAL A 122 2.49 -7.33 0.11
C VAL A 122 0.98 -7.49 -0.05
N ILE A 123 0.47 -7.46 -1.29
CA ILE A 123 -0.97 -7.61 -1.59
C ILE A 123 -1.49 -8.98 -1.11
N ASN A 124 -0.74 -10.05 -1.31
CA ASN A 124 -1.16 -11.39 -0.92
C ASN A 124 -1.22 -11.53 0.61
N ARG A 125 -0.23 -11.02 1.35
CA ARG A 125 -0.24 -10.98 2.82
C ARG A 125 -1.33 -10.07 3.37
N ALA A 126 -1.75 -9.07 2.60
CA ALA A 126 -2.84 -8.20 2.96
C ALA A 126 -4.23 -8.85 2.83
N ARG A 127 -4.35 -9.93 2.02
CA ARG A 127 -5.60 -10.68 1.85
C ARG A 127 -5.81 -11.75 2.93
N THR A 128 -4.72 -12.29 3.48
CA THR A 128 -4.72 -13.20 4.65
C THR A 128 -4.99 -12.44 5.94
#